data_AF-A0A2V6A917-F1
#
_entry.id   AF-A0A2V6A917-F1
#
_cell.length_a   1.000
_cell.length_b   1.000
_cell.length_c   1.000
_cell.angle_alpha   90.00
_cell.angle_beta   90.00
_cell.angle_gamma   90.00
#
_symmetry.space_group_name_H-M   'P 1'
#
loop_
_entity.id
_entity.type
_entity.pdbx_description
1 polymer ?
#
loop_
_entity_poly.entity_id
_entity_poly.type
_entity_poly.pdbx_seq_one_letter_code
_entity_poly.pdbx_strand_id
1 'polypeptide(L)'
;MLPRAAFAIFLAAVCRVSAQEALTDALPAPPAAITQPLPSSAWLDLRQTMSRNSKTQEAPAWVEALTLLPGELTEGGSASKSVFRIRVTQPGPDYQILFFRLFFDDKPNQQPELVAWDESGSHILRSG
;
A
#
# COMPACT_ATOMS: atom_id res chain seq x y z
N MET A 1 61.65 30.95 17.26
CA MET A 1 60.43 30.78 16.43
C MET A 1 59.43 29.76 17.00
N LEU A 2 59.68 29.12 18.16
CA LEU A 2 58.78 28.13 18.78
C LEU A 2 57.43 28.65 19.36
N PRO A 3 57.31 29.84 19.98
CA PRO A 3 56.07 30.18 20.70
C PRO A 3 54.88 30.47 19.77
N ARG A 4 55.16 30.86 18.52
CA ARG A 4 54.14 31.12 17.50
C ARG A 4 53.47 29.83 16.99
N ALA A 5 54.24 28.74 16.88
CA ALA A 5 53.71 27.45 16.44
C ALA A 5 52.82 26.81 17.51
N ALA A 6 53.21 26.90 18.79
CA ALA A 6 52.41 26.38 19.90
C ALA A 6 51.05 27.10 20.02
N PHE A 7 51.03 28.42 19.83
CA PHE A 7 49.78 29.20 19.87
C PHE A 7 48.84 28.89 18.70
N ALA A 8 49.39 28.65 17.51
CA ALA A 8 48.61 28.24 16.33
C ALA A 8 47.97 26.86 16.51
N ILE A 9 48.66 25.91 17.15
CA ILE A 9 48.12 24.58 17.46
C ILE A 9 46.98 24.67 18.50
N PHE A 10 47.15 25.51 19.52
CA PHE A 10 46.13 25.69 20.56
C PHE A 10 44.84 26.31 20.00
N LEU A 11 44.95 27.34 19.14
CA LEU A 11 43.81 27.93 18.45
C LEU A 11 43.11 26.93 17.51
N ALA A 12 43.88 26.13 16.77
CA ALA A 12 43.31 25.11 15.89
C ALA A 12 42.55 24.01 16.66
N ALA A 13 43.02 23.64 17.85
CA ALA A 13 42.36 22.65 18.71
C ALA A 13 41.04 23.18 19.30
N VAL A 14 41.02 24.44 19.76
CA VAL A 14 39.80 25.06 20.32
C VAL A 14 38.71 25.23 19.25
N CYS A 15 39.07 25.60 18.01
CA CYS A 15 38.11 25.69 16.91
C CYS A 15 37.48 24.34 16.51
N ARG A 16 38.15 23.21 16.75
CA ARG A 16 37.62 21.89 16.43
C ARG A 16 36.58 21.42 17.45
N VAL A 17 36.77 21.74 18.73
CA VAL A 17 35.87 21.31 19.81
C VAL A 17 34.51 22.03 19.73
N SER A 18 34.51 23.35 19.51
CA SER A 18 33.28 24.15 19.42
C SER A 18 32.47 23.90 18.14
N ALA A 19 33.13 23.50 17.04
CA ALA A 19 32.43 23.10 15.82
C ALA A 19 31.67 21.77 15.97
N GLN A 20 32.14 20.86 16.84
CA GLN A 20 31.49 19.57 17.07
C GLN A 20 30.23 19.69 17.95
N GLU A 21 30.25 20.57 18.94
CA GLU A 21 29.08 20.80 19.81
C GLU A 21 27.92 21.46 19.03
N ALA A 22 28.20 22.43 18.17
CA ALA A 22 27.17 23.11 17.37
C ALA A 22 26.55 22.24 16.25
N LEU A 23 27.27 21.22 15.77
CA LEU A 23 26.74 20.29 14.76
C LEU A 23 25.81 19.25 15.40
N THR A 24 26.07 18.85 16.64
CA THR A 24 25.29 17.78 17.29
C THR A 24 23.90 18.26 17.70
N ASP A 25 23.76 19.55 18.05
CA ASP A 25 22.49 20.17 18.47
C ASP A 25 21.60 20.58 17.28
N ALA A 26 22.17 20.67 16.07
CA ALA A 26 21.48 21.07 14.84
C ALA A 26 21.16 19.89 13.91
N LEU A 27 21.54 18.66 14.27
CA LEU A 27 21.10 17.48 13.53
C LEU A 27 19.64 17.20 13.89
N PRO A 28 18.71 17.17 12.91
CA PRO A 28 17.38 16.67 13.16
C PRO A 28 17.50 15.30 13.80
N ALA A 29 16.77 15.07 14.91
CA ALA A 29 16.63 13.73 15.46
C ALA A 29 16.29 12.78 14.29
N PRO A 30 16.95 11.61 14.19
CA PRO A 30 16.60 10.65 13.14
C PRO A 30 15.07 10.47 13.23
N PRO A 31 14.33 10.72 12.13
CA PRO A 31 12.89 10.61 12.17
C PRO A 31 12.58 9.25 12.77
N ALA A 32 11.75 9.25 13.82
CA ALA A 32 11.31 8.02 14.47
C ALA A 32 11.01 7.02 13.37
N ALA A 33 11.72 5.88 13.38
CA ALA A 33 11.69 4.92 12.28
C ALA A 33 10.22 4.62 11.99
N ILE A 34 9.71 5.19 10.89
CA ILE A 34 8.35 4.95 10.44
C ILE A 34 8.37 3.48 10.09
N THR A 35 7.80 2.64 10.96
CA THR A 35 7.66 1.21 10.70
C THR A 35 6.89 1.12 9.39
N GLN A 36 7.61 0.87 8.29
CA GLN A 36 7.00 0.80 6.98
C GLN A 36 5.90 -0.28 7.05
N PRO A 37 4.67 0.03 6.63
CA PRO A 37 3.60 -0.95 6.68
C PRO A 37 4.03 -2.16 5.86
N LEU A 38 4.00 -3.33 6.48
CA LEU A 38 4.33 -4.56 5.79
C LEU A 38 3.27 -4.81 4.72
N PRO A 39 3.65 -5.01 3.44
CA PRO A 39 2.68 -5.32 2.40
C PRO A 39 1.93 -6.61 2.76
N SER A 40 0.60 -6.54 2.73
CA SER A 40 -0.28 -7.67 3.00
C SER A 40 -0.81 -8.24 1.69
N SER A 41 -0.89 -9.57 1.59
CA SER A 41 -1.49 -10.28 0.46
C SER A 41 -2.38 -11.41 0.97
N ALA A 42 -3.45 -11.68 0.24
CA ALA A 42 -4.38 -12.76 0.54
C ALA A 42 -5.02 -13.28 -0.75
N TRP A 43 -5.34 -14.57 -0.77
CA TRP A 43 -6.17 -15.16 -1.82
C TRP A 43 -7.64 -14.94 -1.48
N LEU A 44 -8.42 -14.49 -2.46
CA LEU A 44 -9.87 -14.34 -2.35
C LEU A 44 -10.56 -15.34 -3.29
N ASP A 45 -11.37 -16.24 -2.74
CA ASP A 45 -12.09 -17.23 -3.53
C ASP A 45 -13.44 -16.64 -3.94
N LEU A 46 -13.57 -16.32 -5.22
CA LEU A 46 -14.78 -15.72 -5.79
C LEU A 46 -15.77 -16.77 -6.31
N ARG A 47 -15.49 -18.07 -6.14
CA ARG A 47 -16.36 -19.13 -6.63
C ARG A 47 -17.67 -19.17 -5.84
N GLN A 48 -18.79 -19.23 -6.55
CA GLN A 48 -20.12 -19.37 -5.95
C GLN A 48 -20.46 -20.81 -5.53
N THR A 49 -19.48 -21.73 -5.57
CA THR A 49 -19.70 -23.13 -5.25
C THR A 49 -19.66 -23.34 -3.73
N MET A 50 -20.76 -23.03 -3.06
CA MET A 50 -21.00 -23.54 -1.70
C MET A 50 -21.29 -25.04 -1.80
N SER A 51 -20.24 -25.86 -1.74
CA SER A 51 -20.43 -27.29 -1.44
C SER A 51 -20.97 -27.42 -0.01
N ARG A 52 -21.72 -28.49 0.32
CA ARG A 52 -22.28 -28.72 1.67
C ARG A 52 -21.22 -28.67 2.80
N ASN A 53 -19.94 -28.80 2.47
CA ASN A 53 -18.81 -28.76 3.41
C ASN A 53 -17.89 -27.54 3.21
N SER A 54 -18.35 -26.45 2.58
CA SER A 54 -17.52 -25.24 2.45
C SER A 54 -17.27 -24.61 3.82
N LYS A 55 -16.01 -24.23 4.07
CA LYS A 55 -15.64 -23.39 5.21
C LYS A 55 -15.81 -21.93 4.81
N THR A 56 -16.37 -21.11 5.70
CA THR A 56 -16.40 -19.66 5.52
C THR A 56 -14.97 -19.15 5.29
N GLN A 57 -14.75 -18.47 4.17
CA GLN A 57 -13.47 -17.82 3.91
C GLN A 57 -13.32 -16.64 4.87
N GLU A 58 -12.18 -16.57 5.57
CA GLU A 58 -11.83 -15.34 6.28
C GLU A 58 -11.35 -14.29 5.28
N ALA A 59 -11.96 -13.12 5.34
CA ALA A 59 -11.52 -11.95 4.59
C ALA A 59 -10.32 -11.31 5.31
N PRO A 60 -9.29 -10.88 4.58
CA PRO A 60 -8.21 -10.12 5.19
C PRO A 60 -8.73 -8.78 5.73
N ALA A 61 -8.08 -8.23 6.75
CA ALA A 61 -8.55 -7.02 7.46
C ALA A 61 -8.71 -5.76 6.59
N TRP A 62 -8.04 -5.72 5.43
CA TRP A 62 -8.16 -4.64 4.46
C TRP A 62 -9.32 -4.83 3.47
N VAL A 63 -9.99 -5.99 3.45
CA VAL A 63 -11.25 -6.19 2.72
C VAL A 63 -12.40 -5.90 3.67
N GLU A 64 -13.12 -4.84 3.38
CA GLU A 64 -14.27 -4.43 4.19
C GLU A 64 -15.55 -5.15 3.76
N ALA A 65 -15.74 -5.32 2.45
CA ALA A 65 -16.90 -6.03 1.92
C ALA A 65 -16.59 -6.69 0.58
N LEU A 66 -17.20 -7.86 0.35
CA LEU A 66 -17.26 -8.52 -0.95
C LEU A 66 -18.73 -8.75 -1.30
N THR A 67 -19.16 -8.29 -2.47
CA THR A 67 -20.54 -8.46 -2.94
C THR A 67 -20.55 -8.94 -4.37
N LEU A 68 -21.34 -9.98 -4.63
CA LEU A 68 -21.69 -10.40 -5.98
C LEU A 68 -22.86 -9.53 -6.48
N LEU A 69 -22.66 -8.83 -7.58
CA LEU A 69 -23.73 -8.13 -8.27
C LEU A 69 -24.37 -9.06 -9.31
N PRO A 70 -25.71 -9.01 -9.47
CA PRO A 70 -26.39 -9.74 -10.54
C PRO A 70 -25.81 -9.31 -11.89
N GLY A 71 -25.36 -10.27 -12.69
CA GLY A 71 -24.99 -9.98 -14.07
C GLY A 71 -26.25 -9.70 -14.90
N GLU A 72 -26.32 -8.56 -15.58
CA GLU A 72 -27.42 -8.27 -16.50
C GLU A 72 -27.37 -9.26 -17.69
N LEU A 73 -28.50 -9.89 -18.00
CA LEU A 73 -28.65 -10.68 -19.23
C LEU A 73 -28.49 -9.74 -20.42
N THR A 74 -27.46 -9.94 -21.23
CA THR A 74 -27.38 -9.28 -22.53
C THR A 74 -28.48 -9.83 -23.44
N GLU A 75 -29.19 -8.92 -24.14
CA GLU A 75 -30.17 -9.24 -25.18
C GLU A 75 -29.51 -10.11 -26.27
N GLY A 76 -29.60 -11.43 -26.12
CA GLY A 76 -28.81 -12.37 -26.92
C GLY A 76 -28.55 -13.71 -26.23
N GLY A 77 -28.91 -13.85 -24.94
CA GLY A 77 -28.86 -15.14 -24.24
C GLY A 77 -27.45 -15.65 -23.94
N SER A 78 -26.44 -14.81 -24.10
CA SER A 78 -25.08 -15.10 -23.63
C SER A 78 -25.04 -14.90 -22.11
N ALA A 79 -24.38 -15.83 -21.40
CA ALA A 79 -24.31 -15.80 -19.95
C ALA A 79 -23.77 -14.44 -19.46
N SER A 80 -24.52 -13.79 -18.58
CA SER A 80 -24.17 -12.51 -17.99
C SER A 80 -22.81 -12.59 -17.30
N LYS A 81 -21.94 -11.60 -17.53
CA LYS A 81 -20.67 -11.47 -16.80
C LYS A 81 -20.94 -11.45 -15.30
N SER A 82 -20.22 -12.26 -14.53
CA SER A 82 -20.27 -12.19 -13.07
C SER A 82 -19.48 -10.97 -12.61
N VAL A 83 -20.11 -10.10 -11.82
CA VAL A 83 -19.48 -8.86 -11.33
C VAL A 83 -19.30 -8.98 -9.82
N PHE A 84 -18.05 -8.95 -9.37
CA PHE A 84 -17.69 -8.93 -7.96
C PHE A 84 -17.24 -7.52 -7.57
N ARG A 85 -17.87 -6.96 -6.53
CA ARG A 85 -17.47 -5.68 -5.94
C ARG A 85 -16.71 -5.95 -4.65
N ILE A 86 -15.45 -5.56 -4.62
CA ILE A 86 -14.57 -5.63 -3.45
C ILE A 86 -14.43 -4.20 -2.92
N ARG A 87 -14.90 -3.96 -1.68
CA ARG A 87 -14.64 -2.72 -0.95
C ARG A 87 -13.42 -2.94 -0.06
N VAL A 88 -12.45 -2.04 -0.20
CA VAL A 88 -11.23 -2.05 0.60
C VAL A 88 -11.36 -1.00 1.70
N THR A 89 -10.90 -1.34 2.90
CA THR A 89 -10.79 -0.41 4.02
C THR A 89 -9.93 0.80 3.65
N GLN A 90 -10.37 1.98 4.04
CA GLN A 90 -9.61 3.22 3.88
C GLN A 90 -8.25 3.08 4.58
N PRO A 91 -7.13 3.37 3.90
CA PRO A 91 -5.83 3.38 4.54
C PRO A 91 -5.78 4.48 5.61
N GLY A 92 -4.94 4.29 6.64
CA GLY A 92 -4.79 5.28 7.71
C GLY A 92 -4.37 6.66 7.18
N PRO A 93 -4.58 7.73 7.97
CA PRO A 93 -4.37 9.12 7.53
C PRO A 93 -2.93 9.44 7.10
N ASP A 94 -1.97 8.62 7.51
CA ASP A 94 -0.55 8.75 7.16
C ASP A 94 -0.23 8.31 5.72
N TYR A 95 -1.20 7.70 5.01
CA TYR A 95 -1.02 7.16 3.66
C TYR A 95 -1.85 7.89 2.63
N GLN A 96 -1.18 8.39 1.60
CA GLN A 96 -1.83 9.13 0.49
C GLN A 96 -2.06 8.26 -0.75
N ILE A 97 -1.35 7.13 -0.85
CA ILE A 97 -1.36 6.27 -2.04
C ILE A 97 -1.62 4.84 -1.59
N LEU A 98 -2.55 4.20 -2.29
CA LEU A 98 -2.91 2.82 -2.09
C LEU A 98 -2.49 2.02 -3.33
N PHE A 99 -1.58 1.06 -3.14
CA PHE A 99 -1.08 0.21 -4.21
C PHE A 99 -1.73 -1.17 -4.14
N PHE A 100 -2.32 -1.63 -5.24
CA PHE A 100 -2.84 -2.99 -5.37
C PHE A 100 -2.21 -3.71 -6.54
N ARG A 101 -2.02 -5.01 -6.35
CA ARG A 101 -1.75 -5.95 -7.43
C ARG A 101 -2.77 -7.08 -7.35
N LEU A 102 -3.49 -7.27 -8.44
CA LEU A 102 -4.50 -8.31 -8.55
C LEU A 102 -4.01 -9.35 -9.56
N PHE A 103 -4.15 -10.61 -9.17
CA PHE A 103 -3.91 -11.76 -10.01
C PHE A 103 -5.19 -12.56 -10.10
N PHE A 104 -5.55 -12.98 -11.30
CA PHE A 104 -6.75 -13.77 -11.54
C PHE A 104 -6.34 -15.19 -11.90
N ASP A 105 -6.84 -16.15 -11.13
CA ASP A 105 -6.82 -17.56 -11.48
C ASP A 105 -8.21 -17.92 -12.03
N ASP A 106 -8.40 -17.69 -13.32
CA ASP A 106 -9.67 -17.95 -14.03
C ASP A 106 -9.43 -18.95 -15.16
N LYS A 107 -10.52 -19.45 -15.75
CA LYS A 107 -10.47 -20.34 -16.91
C LYS A 107 -9.68 -19.69 -18.05
N PRO A 108 -8.99 -20.50 -18.87
CA PRO A 108 -8.23 -19.98 -19.99
C PRO A 108 -9.10 -19.09 -20.89
N ASN A 109 -8.53 -17.96 -21.31
CA ASN A 109 -9.13 -16.96 -22.20
C ASN A 109 -10.31 -16.14 -21.62
N GLN A 110 -10.57 -16.13 -20.31
CA GLN A 110 -11.70 -15.37 -19.74
C GLN A 110 -11.48 -13.86 -19.59
N GLN A 111 -10.27 -13.33 -19.86
CA GLN A 111 -9.93 -11.89 -19.86
C GLN A 111 -10.71 -11.08 -18.81
N PRO A 112 -10.43 -11.31 -17.51
CA PRO A 112 -11.13 -10.62 -16.44
C PRO A 112 -10.89 -9.12 -16.54
N GLU A 113 -11.96 -8.35 -16.30
CA GLU A 113 -11.90 -6.90 -16.33
C GLU A 113 -11.93 -6.36 -14.90
N LEU A 114 -11.02 -5.45 -14.63
CA LEU A 114 -10.93 -4.70 -13.40
C LEU A 114 -11.39 -3.26 -13.64
N VAL A 115 -12.31 -2.80 -12.81
CA VAL A 115 -12.69 -1.39 -12.72
C VAL A 115 -12.52 -0.94 -11.28
N ALA A 116 -11.87 0.20 -11.08
CA ALA A 116 -11.71 0.80 -9.76
C ALA A 116 -12.48 2.11 -9.67
N TRP A 117 -13.11 2.33 -8.50
CA TRP A 117 -13.86 3.53 -8.17
C TRP A 117 -13.32 4.18 -6.91
N ASP A 118 -13.44 5.51 -6.79
CA ASP A 118 -13.24 6.20 -5.52
C ASP A 118 -14.54 6.24 -4.69
N GLU A 119 -14.45 6.82 -3.49
CA GLU A 119 -15.59 6.98 -2.58
C GLU A 119 -16.71 7.88 -3.15
N SER A 120 -16.41 8.71 -4.15
CA SER A 120 -17.40 9.55 -4.85
C SER A 120 -18.14 8.79 -5.97
N GLY A 121 -17.70 7.57 -6.29
CA GLY A 121 -18.21 6.77 -7.40
C GLY A 121 -17.54 7.08 -8.74
N SER A 122 -16.47 7.88 -8.77
CA SER A 122 -15.73 8.19 -9.99
C SER A 122 -14.89 7.01 -10.42
N HIS A 123 -14.80 6.75 -11.72
CA HIS A 123 -13.96 5.69 -12.28
C HIS A 123 -12.50 6.15 -12.30
N ILE A 124 -11.64 5.48 -11.52
CA ILE A 124 -10.21 5.81 -11.44
C ILE A 124 -9.39 4.95 -12.42
N LEU A 125 -9.80 3.71 -12.64
CA LEU A 125 -9.06 2.74 -13.45
C LEU A 125 -10.00 1.78 -14.16
N ARG A 126 -9.64 1.40 -15.39
CA ARG A 126 -10.21 0.26 -16.12
C ARG A 126 -9.08 -0.52 -16.79
N SER A 127 -9.03 -1.82 -16.58
CA SER A 127 -8.03 -2.73 -17.15
C SER A 127 -8.68 -4.06 -17.49
N GLY A 128 -8.46 -4.59 -18.69
CA GLY A 128 -9.05 -5.84 -19.18
C GLY A 128 -8.44 -6.22 -20.51
#